data_AF-A0A3N6M1U3-F1
#
_entry.id   AF-A0A3N6M1U3-F1
#
_cell.length_a   1.000
_cell.length_b   1.000
_cell.length_c   1.000
_cell.angle_alpha   90.00
_cell.angle_beta   90.00
_cell.angle_gamma   90.00
#
_symmetry.space_group_name_H-M   'P 1'
#
loop_
_entity.id
_entity.type
_entity.pdbx_description
1 polymer ?
#
loop_
_entity_poly.entity_id
_entity_poly.type
_entity_poly.pdbx_seq_one_letter_code
_entity_poly.pdbx_strand_id
1 'polypeptide(L)'
;MSVASESFPRPIGTHRRFSGLLAAAALGVYLLLIVGATTSLTDAASACSTWPTCHPPADPLSQTELAIAWGHRLTALVVGILVALTAVAAVLGDVSSRVRVAILGGTALYGVQIAIGAATATLGPAAITPGLHLGLGVVVFATVVLALAWDLEATTGGDDDAITTPEPEALEGESVSADARSLPSGGLARARLTAFAYFKMMKPRLMWLLCLVAAAGMALAAGPALDAPTIVATLGGGVLAIGASGTFNHVLERDVDQRMSRTADRPLATDLIPVRNAMAFGLALTVASIGIFLTINRLAAALGLAAILFYSVVYTLLLKPNTVQNTVIGGAAGALPALIGWAAVTNEIGIPALALAGVIFLWTPAHFYNLALAYRDDYARGGFPMMPVVRGGTETRKHIVYYIAATLVATVGLAWITDLGAAYAATVAIFGGIFLWAAVTLHYEQTEAAAFRAFHASNAFLGAALVIIVVDALLL
;
A
#
# COMPACT_ATOMS: atom_id res chain seq x y z
N MET A 1 1.43 -44.35 -39.85
CA MET A 1 2.58 -43.66 -39.21
C MET A 1 2.39 -42.16 -39.39
N SER A 2 1.77 -41.52 -38.39
CA SER A 2 1.73 -40.06 -38.26
C SER A 2 2.94 -39.69 -37.39
N VAL A 3 3.94 -39.07 -38.00
CA VAL A 3 5.11 -38.56 -37.29
C VAL A 3 4.63 -37.44 -36.37
N ALA A 4 4.59 -37.71 -35.07
CA ALA A 4 4.48 -36.66 -34.07
C ALA A 4 5.68 -35.72 -34.27
N SER A 5 5.42 -34.47 -34.65
CA SER A 5 6.46 -33.46 -34.66
C SER A 5 6.96 -33.32 -33.23
N GLU A 6 8.17 -33.79 -32.94
CA GLU A 6 8.86 -33.46 -31.70
C GLU A 6 8.99 -31.94 -31.64
N SER A 7 8.17 -31.32 -30.79
CA SER A 7 8.28 -29.90 -30.48
C SER A 7 9.66 -29.67 -29.88
N PHE A 8 10.46 -28.79 -30.49
CA PHE A 8 11.71 -28.32 -29.92
C PHE A 8 11.56 -28.04 -28.42
N PRO A 9 12.49 -28.48 -27.55
CA PRO A 9 12.42 -28.20 -26.13
C PRO A 9 12.42 -26.68 -25.93
N ARG A 10 11.27 -26.15 -25.47
CA ARG A 10 11.10 -24.73 -25.19
C ARG A 10 12.09 -24.36 -24.06
N PRO A 11 12.87 -23.28 -24.18
CA PRO A 11 13.94 -22.95 -23.24
C PRO A 11 13.46 -22.61 -21.82
N ILE A 12 12.15 -22.43 -21.62
CA ILE A 12 11.55 -22.11 -20.32
C ILE A 12 10.64 -23.28 -19.91
N GLY A 13 11.23 -24.25 -19.21
CA GLY A 13 10.55 -25.49 -18.84
C GLY A 13 9.48 -25.38 -17.74
N THR A 14 9.22 -24.21 -17.16
CA THR A 14 8.09 -24.00 -16.22
C THR A 14 7.61 -22.54 -16.25
N HIS A 15 6.29 -22.31 -16.29
CA HIS A 15 5.68 -20.97 -16.20
C HIS A 15 6.23 -20.14 -15.03
N ARG A 16 6.55 -20.80 -13.91
CA ARG A 16 7.19 -20.19 -12.73
C ARG A 16 8.50 -19.46 -13.02
N ARG A 17 9.33 -19.97 -13.94
CA ARG A 17 10.59 -19.30 -14.33
C ARG A 17 10.31 -18.02 -15.10
N PHE A 18 9.29 -18.02 -15.95
CA PHE A 18 8.89 -16.84 -16.72
C PHE A 18 8.29 -15.75 -15.83
N SER A 19 7.38 -16.09 -14.89
CA SER A 19 6.87 -15.11 -13.92
C SER A 19 7.99 -14.55 -13.04
N GLY A 20 8.99 -15.36 -12.70
CA GLY A 20 10.19 -14.90 -11.98
C GLY A 20 10.99 -13.87 -12.79
N LEU A 21 11.13 -14.08 -14.10
CA LEU A 21 11.78 -13.14 -15.01
C LEU A 21 10.99 -11.82 -15.13
N LEU A 22 9.67 -11.89 -15.26
CA LEU A 22 8.77 -10.73 -15.24
C LEU A 22 8.83 -9.95 -13.91
N ALA A 23 8.89 -10.65 -12.78
CA ALA A 23 9.03 -10.03 -11.46
C ALA A 23 10.38 -9.32 -11.31
N ALA A 24 11.46 -9.95 -11.78
CA ALA A 24 12.79 -9.32 -11.82
C ALA A 24 12.80 -8.09 -12.73
N ALA A 25 12.17 -8.17 -13.91
CA ALA A 25 12.05 -7.05 -14.84
C ALA A 25 11.25 -5.89 -14.21
N ALA A 26 10.12 -6.19 -13.56
CA ALA A 26 9.32 -5.18 -12.86
C ALA A 26 10.11 -4.49 -11.76
N LEU A 27 10.82 -5.25 -10.92
CA LEU A 27 11.68 -4.69 -9.88
C LEU A 27 12.83 -3.87 -10.46
N GLY A 28 13.46 -4.34 -11.55
CA GLY A 28 14.51 -3.62 -12.26
C GLY A 28 14.04 -2.28 -12.82
N VAL A 29 12.87 -2.25 -13.47
CA VAL A 29 12.27 -1.00 -13.97
C VAL A 29 11.89 -0.08 -12.81
N TYR A 30 11.38 -0.61 -11.69
CA TYR A 30 11.11 0.19 -10.50
C TYR A 30 12.38 0.83 -9.90
N LEU A 31 13.47 0.06 -9.78
CA LEU A 31 14.77 0.60 -9.36
C LEU A 31 15.26 1.69 -10.32
N LEU A 32 15.07 1.50 -11.63
CA LEU A 32 15.40 2.51 -12.63
C LEU A 32 14.55 3.78 -12.47
N LEU A 33 13.27 3.69 -12.08
CA LEU A 33 12.45 4.85 -11.76
C LEU A 33 12.99 5.63 -10.56
N ILE A 34 13.43 4.94 -9.51
CA ILE A 34 14.05 5.57 -8.33
C ILE A 34 15.33 6.30 -8.75
N VAL A 35 16.24 5.61 -9.43
CA VAL A 35 17.53 6.21 -9.86
C VAL A 35 17.31 7.35 -10.86
N GLY A 36 16.33 7.22 -11.76
CA GLY A 36 15.95 8.27 -12.70
C GLY A 36 15.35 9.50 -12.01
N ALA A 37 14.51 9.30 -10.99
CA ALA A 37 14.00 10.40 -10.17
C ALA A 37 15.14 11.12 -9.43
N THR A 38 16.08 10.39 -8.82
CA THR A 38 17.28 10.99 -8.20
C THR A 38 18.10 11.79 -9.22
N THR A 39 18.32 11.24 -10.42
CA THR A 39 19.06 11.92 -11.50
C THR A 39 18.40 13.25 -11.90
N SER A 40 17.07 13.29 -11.91
CA SER A 40 16.28 14.48 -12.23
C SER A 40 16.36 15.53 -11.10
N LEU A 41 16.23 15.10 -9.85
CA LEU A 41 16.25 15.98 -8.68
C LEU A 41 17.63 16.64 -8.46
N THR A 42 18.72 15.94 -8.75
CA THR A 42 20.08 16.48 -8.58
C THR A 42 20.63 17.15 -9.84
N ASP A 43 19.83 17.31 -10.90
CA ASP A 43 20.27 17.73 -12.24
C ASP A 43 21.52 16.96 -12.74
N ALA A 44 21.69 15.70 -12.32
CA ALA A 44 22.90 14.95 -12.60
C ALA A 44 23.12 14.70 -14.10
N ALA A 45 22.05 14.78 -14.91
CA ALA A 45 22.14 14.67 -16.36
C ALA A 45 23.02 15.77 -16.97
N SER A 46 23.12 16.96 -16.37
CA SER A 46 23.94 18.06 -16.88
C SER A 46 25.45 17.81 -16.75
N ALA A 47 25.86 16.89 -15.85
CA ALA A 47 27.24 16.43 -15.73
C ALA A 47 27.72 15.55 -16.90
N CYS A 48 26.83 15.17 -17.83
CA CYS A 48 27.12 14.33 -18.99
C CYS A 48 26.65 14.97 -20.31
N SER A 49 27.57 15.39 -21.17
CA SER A 49 27.25 16.04 -22.47
C SER A 49 27.25 15.09 -23.68
N THR A 50 27.67 13.84 -23.51
CA THR A 50 27.80 12.86 -24.60
C THR A 50 26.87 11.65 -24.40
N TRP A 51 26.59 10.93 -25.48
CA TRP A 51 25.87 9.65 -25.49
C TRP A 51 26.49 8.72 -26.55
N PRO A 52 26.63 7.40 -26.31
CA PRO A 52 26.25 6.67 -25.09
C PRO A 52 27.27 6.81 -23.95
N THR A 53 28.51 7.23 -24.24
CA THR A 53 29.54 7.51 -23.24
C THR A 53 29.23 8.79 -22.48
N CYS A 54 29.56 8.89 -21.19
CA CYS A 54 29.49 10.14 -20.44
C CYS A 54 30.91 10.64 -20.16
N HIS A 55 31.37 11.63 -20.94
CA HIS A 55 32.62 12.32 -20.68
C HIS A 55 32.41 13.42 -19.64
N PRO A 56 33.24 13.50 -18.59
CA PRO A 56 33.13 14.55 -17.59
C PRO A 56 33.52 15.92 -18.16
N PRO A 57 32.88 17.02 -17.73
CA PRO A 57 33.47 18.35 -17.88
C PRO A 57 34.74 18.46 -17.03
N ALA A 58 35.64 19.38 -17.36
CA ALA A 58 36.97 19.50 -16.75
C ALA A 58 37.00 19.91 -15.26
N ASP A 59 35.85 19.99 -14.58
CA ASP A 59 35.69 20.55 -13.24
C ASP A 59 35.57 19.45 -12.15
N PRO A 60 36.47 19.41 -11.14
CA PRO A 60 36.49 18.41 -10.07
C PRO A 60 35.23 18.37 -9.17
N LEU A 61 34.38 19.40 -9.19
CA LEU A 61 33.20 19.52 -8.34
C LEU A 61 32.00 18.66 -8.78
N SER A 62 32.08 17.96 -9.92
CA SER A 62 30.96 17.20 -10.53
C SER A 62 30.97 15.68 -10.28
N GLN A 63 31.82 15.18 -9.38
CA GLN A 63 32.06 13.72 -9.27
C GLN A 63 30.85 12.92 -8.77
N THR A 64 30.03 13.49 -7.88
CA THR A 64 28.84 12.81 -7.35
C THR A 64 27.73 12.78 -8.38
N GLU A 65 27.46 13.90 -9.05
CA GLU A 65 26.49 14.02 -10.14
C GLU A 65 26.87 13.12 -11.32
N LEU A 66 28.16 13.09 -11.66
CA LEU A 66 28.70 12.18 -12.67
C LEU A 66 28.47 10.71 -12.28
N ALA A 67 28.69 10.34 -11.01
CA ALA A 67 28.45 9.00 -10.51
C ALA A 67 26.95 8.63 -10.56
N ILE A 68 26.06 9.56 -10.22
CA ILE A 68 24.59 9.37 -10.32
C ILE A 68 24.20 9.16 -11.79
N ALA A 69 24.70 9.99 -12.71
CA ALA A 69 24.39 9.87 -14.13
C ALA A 69 24.92 8.58 -14.76
N TRP A 70 26.15 8.17 -14.42
CA TRP A 70 26.70 6.87 -14.83
C TRP A 70 25.93 5.70 -14.21
N GLY A 71 25.57 5.80 -12.94
CA GLY A 71 24.75 4.83 -12.25
C GLY A 71 23.42 4.62 -12.97
N HIS A 72 22.72 5.71 -13.30
CA HIS A 72 21.48 5.66 -14.08
C HIS A 72 21.66 4.96 -15.43
N ARG A 73 22.71 5.30 -16.20
CA ARG A 73 22.99 4.68 -17.52
C ARG A 73 23.30 3.19 -17.40
N LEU A 74 24.11 2.80 -16.41
CA LEU A 74 24.45 1.40 -16.17
C LEU A 74 23.22 0.60 -15.75
N THR A 75 22.42 1.13 -14.82
CA THR A 75 21.15 0.53 -14.41
C THR A 75 20.20 0.42 -15.60
N ALA A 76 20.10 1.45 -16.45
CA ALA A 76 19.28 1.41 -17.66
C ALA A 76 19.75 0.30 -18.62
N LEU A 77 21.06 0.14 -18.84
CA LEU A 77 21.57 -0.94 -19.69
C LEU A 77 21.20 -2.33 -19.15
N VAL A 78 21.43 -2.58 -17.85
CA VAL A 78 21.13 -3.85 -17.20
C VAL A 78 19.64 -4.16 -17.25
N VAL A 79 18.79 -3.17 -16.93
CA VAL A 79 17.33 -3.31 -16.96
C VAL A 79 16.83 -3.48 -18.40
N GLY A 80 17.39 -2.76 -19.37
CA GLY A 80 17.06 -2.90 -20.79
C GLY A 80 17.37 -4.31 -21.31
N ILE A 81 18.52 -4.89 -20.95
CA ILE A 81 18.85 -6.29 -21.26
C ILE A 81 17.82 -7.23 -20.62
N LEU A 82 17.48 -7.03 -19.34
CA LEU A 82 16.50 -7.86 -18.64
C LEU A 82 15.11 -7.80 -19.28
N VAL A 83 14.62 -6.61 -19.63
CA VAL A 83 13.34 -6.40 -20.34
C VAL A 83 13.38 -7.06 -21.72
N ALA A 84 14.47 -6.88 -22.47
CA ALA A 84 14.63 -7.50 -23.79
C ALA A 84 14.66 -9.04 -23.71
N LEU A 85 15.38 -9.61 -22.75
CA LEU A 85 15.38 -11.06 -22.50
C LEU A 85 13.99 -11.57 -22.12
N THR A 86 13.23 -10.79 -21.34
CA THR A 86 11.84 -11.11 -20.98
C THR A 86 10.92 -11.08 -22.21
N ALA A 87 11.10 -10.12 -23.10
CA ALA A 87 10.35 -10.04 -24.36
C ALA A 87 10.69 -11.21 -25.30
N VAL A 88 11.97 -11.55 -25.45
CA VAL A 88 12.41 -12.71 -26.25
C VAL A 88 11.82 -14.01 -25.66
N ALA A 89 11.89 -14.17 -24.34
CA ALA A 89 11.25 -15.27 -23.62
C ALA A 89 9.74 -15.37 -23.89
N ALA A 90 9.03 -14.24 -23.94
CA ALA A 90 7.59 -14.20 -24.23
C ALA A 90 7.24 -14.51 -25.70
N VAL A 91 8.13 -14.19 -26.64
CA VAL A 91 7.95 -14.50 -28.07
C VAL A 91 8.23 -15.98 -28.34
N LEU A 92 9.28 -16.53 -27.74
CA LEU A 92 9.68 -17.93 -27.90
C LEU A 92 8.87 -18.89 -27.01
N GLY A 93 8.27 -18.36 -25.95
CA GLY A 93 7.48 -19.10 -24.97
C GLY A 93 5.99 -19.18 -25.28
N ASP A 94 5.30 -19.97 -24.47
CA ASP A 94 3.85 -20.18 -24.53
C ASP A 94 3.16 -19.30 -23.49
N VAL A 95 2.85 -18.08 -23.90
CA VAL A 95 2.24 -17.05 -23.07
C VAL A 95 1.01 -16.51 -23.76
N SER A 96 0.04 -16.04 -22.98
CA SER A 96 -1.18 -15.44 -23.52
C SER A 96 -0.89 -14.18 -24.37
N SER A 97 -1.75 -13.91 -25.36
CA SER A 97 -1.57 -12.75 -26.26
C SER A 97 -1.49 -11.42 -25.50
N ARG A 98 -2.26 -11.26 -24.42
CA ARG A 98 -2.24 -10.05 -23.57
C ARG A 98 -0.88 -9.85 -22.89
N VAL A 99 -0.25 -10.92 -22.38
CA VAL A 99 1.08 -10.87 -21.75
C VAL A 99 2.12 -10.50 -22.80
N ARG A 100 2.06 -11.14 -23.97
CA ARG A 100 2.97 -10.86 -25.09
C ARG A 100 2.86 -9.41 -25.58
N VAL A 101 1.64 -8.91 -25.77
CA VAL A 101 1.41 -7.51 -26.21
C VAL A 101 1.92 -6.53 -25.16
N ALA A 102 1.66 -6.76 -23.87
CA ALA A 102 2.12 -5.88 -22.81
C ALA A 102 3.65 -5.80 -22.73
N ILE A 103 4.36 -6.94 -22.73
CA ILE A 103 5.84 -6.92 -22.62
C ILE A 103 6.51 -6.37 -23.88
N LEU A 104 5.97 -6.66 -25.07
CA LEU A 104 6.49 -6.10 -26.33
C LEU A 104 6.23 -4.60 -26.42
N GLY A 105 5.03 -4.15 -26.04
CA GLY A 105 4.70 -2.73 -25.93
C GLY A 105 5.61 -2.01 -24.94
N GLY A 106 5.81 -2.57 -23.75
CA GLY A 106 6.75 -2.06 -22.74
C GLY A 106 8.19 -1.97 -23.25
N THR A 107 8.64 -2.96 -24.01
CA THR A 107 9.99 -3.00 -24.61
C THR A 107 10.14 -1.94 -25.70
N ALA A 108 9.12 -1.74 -26.53
CA ALA A 108 9.11 -0.67 -27.54
C ALA A 108 9.16 0.71 -26.87
N LEU A 109 8.35 0.93 -25.83
CA LEU A 109 8.36 2.16 -25.04
C LEU A 109 9.70 2.37 -24.31
N TYR A 110 10.36 1.29 -23.88
CA TYR A 110 11.73 1.34 -23.34
C TYR A 110 12.73 1.83 -24.40
N GLY A 111 12.60 1.39 -25.65
CA GLY A 111 13.39 1.91 -26.76
C GLY A 111 13.18 3.41 -26.99
N VAL A 112 11.94 3.88 -26.91
CA VAL A 112 11.61 5.32 -26.94
C VAL A 112 12.25 6.04 -25.75
N GLN A 113 12.25 5.43 -24.56
CA GLN A 113 12.92 6.01 -23.39
C GLN A 113 14.41 6.22 -23.58
N ILE A 114 15.10 5.26 -24.19
CA ILE A 114 16.53 5.38 -24.50
C ILE A 114 16.75 6.57 -25.45
N ALA A 115 15.90 6.73 -26.47
CA ALA A 115 15.99 7.83 -27.42
C ALA A 115 15.74 9.20 -26.75
N ILE A 116 14.74 9.29 -25.88
CA ILE A 116 14.47 10.48 -25.07
C ILE A 116 15.66 10.79 -24.16
N GLY A 117 16.20 9.80 -23.44
CA GLY A 117 17.37 9.99 -22.58
C GLY A 117 18.62 10.42 -23.37
N ALA A 118 18.82 9.91 -24.59
CA ALA A 118 19.89 10.34 -25.48
C ALA A 118 19.71 11.80 -25.92
N ALA A 119 18.48 12.20 -26.24
CA ALA A 119 18.15 13.58 -26.56
C ALA A 119 18.36 14.51 -25.35
N THR A 120 17.93 14.12 -24.14
CA THR A 120 18.17 14.89 -22.90
C THR A 120 19.67 15.11 -22.67
N ALA A 121 20.49 14.08 -22.89
CA ALA A 121 21.94 14.17 -22.68
C ALA A 121 22.67 15.03 -23.74
N THR A 122 22.17 15.08 -24.98
CA THR A 122 22.87 15.76 -26.10
C THR A 122 22.32 17.15 -26.42
N LEU A 123 21.02 17.36 -26.19
CA LEU A 123 20.31 18.63 -26.42
C LEU A 123 20.10 19.41 -25.11
N GLY A 124 20.40 18.80 -23.96
CA GLY A 124 20.24 19.37 -22.63
C GLY A 124 18.88 19.08 -21.99
N PRO A 125 18.77 19.19 -20.64
CA PRO A 125 17.54 18.88 -19.89
C PRO A 125 16.31 19.69 -20.32
N ALA A 126 16.51 20.92 -20.79
CA ALA A 126 15.42 21.81 -21.21
C ALA A 126 14.75 21.39 -22.54
N ALA A 127 15.39 20.51 -23.32
CA ALA A 127 14.84 20.06 -24.60
C ALA A 127 13.64 19.10 -24.44
N ILE A 128 13.48 18.51 -23.26
CA ILE A 128 12.40 17.56 -22.96
C ILE A 128 11.76 17.97 -21.64
N THR A 129 10.44 18.02 -21.61
CA THR A 129 9.71 18.29 -20.37
C THR A 129 10.12 17.27 -19.30
N PRO A 130 10.69 17.66 -18.15
CA PRO A 130 11.24 16.71 -17.16
C PRO A 130 10.25 15.62 -16.72
N GLY A 131 8.97 15.96 -16.63
CA GLY A 131 7.89 15.01 -16.30
C GLY A 131 7.55 14.00 -17.41
N LEU A 132 7.89 14.25 -18.67
CA LEU A 132 7.60 13.35 -19.79
C LEU A 132 8.45 12.08 -19.72
N HIS A 133 9.76 12.23 -19.42
CA HIS A 133 10.66 11.09 -19.28
C HIS A 133 10.24 10.22 -18.08
N LEU A 134 9.95 10.81 -16.92
CA LEU A 134 9.46 10.06 -15.75
C LEU A 134 8.10 9.39 -16.04
N GLY A 135 7.15 10.13 -16.63
CA GLY A 135 5.81 9.63 -16.95
C GLY A 135 5.85 8.43 -17.90
N LEU A 136 6.65 8.49 -18.96
CA LEU A 136 6.84 7.34 -19.86
C LEU A 136 7.48 6.15 -19.12
N GLY A 137 8.33 6.39 -18.13
CA GLY A 137 8.97 5.34 -17.34
C GLY A 137 7.95 4.60 -16.50
N VAL A 138 7.00 5.34 -15.91
CA VAL A 138 5.85 4.78 -15.19
C VAL A 138 4.99 3.93 -16.10
N VAL A 139 4.77 4.34 -17.36
CA VAL A 139 4.03 3.52 -18.34
C VAL A 139 4.79 2.23 -18.65
N VAL A 140 6.11 2.29 -18.87
CA VAL A 140 6.94 1.09 -19.06
C VAL A 140 6.79 0.16 -17.85
N PHE A 141 6.95 0.68 -16.63
CA PHE A 141 6.76 -0.10 -15.40
C PHE A 141 5.37 -0.75 -15.34
N ALA A 142 4.31 0.01 -15.61
CA ALA A 142 2.94 -0.49 -15.62
C ALA A 142 2.74 -1.64 -16.62
N THR A 143 3.27 -1.52 -17.85
CA THR A 143 3.17 -2.59 -18.85
C THR A 143 3.87 -3.89 -18.43
N VAL A 144 5.04 -3.80 -17.79
CA VAL A 144 5.77 -4.97 -17.28
C VAL A 144 5.02 -5.62 -16.11
N VAL A 145 4.46 -4.81 -15.20
CA VAL A 145 3.61 -5.31 -14.09
C VAL A 145 2.32 -5.94 -14.61
N LEU A 146 1.67 -5.36 -15.62
CA LEU A 146 0.47 -5.94 -16.24
C LEU A 146 0.79 -7.32 -16.83
N ALA A 147 1.93 -7.44 -17.53
CA ALA A 147 2.41 -8.73 -18.02
C ALA A 147 2.65 -9.73 -16.87
N LEU A 148 3.30 -9.31 -15.78
CA LEU A 148 3.50 -10.15 -14.57
C LEU A 148 2.17 -10.62 -13.98
N ALA A 149 1.24 -9.71 -13.74
CA ALA A 149 -0.02 -10.02 -13.09
C ALA A 149 -0.91 -10.96 -13.95
N TRP A 150 -0.94 -10.75 -15.26
CA TRP A 150 -1.68 -11.61 -16.19
C TRP A 150 -1.04 -12.96 -16.44
N ASP A 151 0.29 -13.05 -16.36
CA ASP A 151 1.02 -14.32 -16.41
C ASP A 151 0.78 -15.13 -15.14
N LEU A 152 0.86 -14.50 -13.96
CA LEU A 152 0.54 -15.14 -12.68
C LEU A 152 -0.91 -15.63 -12.66
N GLU A 153 -1.87 -14.79 -13.04
CA GLU A 153 -3.27 -15.19 -13.17
C GLU A 153 -3.44 -16.42 -14.08
N ALA A 154 -2.81 -16.42 -15.26
CA ALA A 154 -2.92 -17.54 -16.19
C ALA A 154 -2.23 -18.81 -15.69
N THR A 155 -1.18 -18.67 -14.89
CA THR A 155 -0.36 -19.77 -14.39
C THR A 155 -0.94 -20.42 -13.13
N THR A 156 -1.54 -19.62 -12.26
CA THR A 156 -1.97 -20.05 -10.91
C THR A 156 -3.47 -19.94 -10.69
N GLY A 157 -4.24 -19.45 -11.67
CA GLY A 157 -5.70 -19.48 -11.63
C GLY A 157 -6.21 -20.93 -11.65
N GLY A 158 -7.16 -21.26 -10.77
CA GLY A 158 -7.77 -22.58 -10.68
C GLY A 158 -9.29 -22.50 -10.67
N ASP A 159 -9.95 -23.61 -11.01
CA ASP A 159 -11.41 -23.69 -11.16
C ASP A 159 -12.18 -23.53 -9.83
N ASP A 160 -11.50 -23.66 -8.67
CA ASP A 160 -12.05 -23.43 -7.33
C ASP A 160 -12.36 -21.96 -6.99
N ASP A 161 -12.13 -21.03 -7.94
CA ASP A 161 -12.60 -19.63 -7.86
C ASP A 161 -14.10 -19.48 -8.18
N ALA A 162 -14.85 -20.59 -8.29
CA ALA A 162 -16.30 -20.56 -8.41
C ALA A 162 -16.89 -19.65 -7.32
N ILE A 163 -17.57 -18.59 -7.75
CA ILE A 163 -18.29 -17.66 -6.89
C ILE A 163 -19.45 -18.43 -6.28
N THR A 164 -19.19 -19.19 -5.22
CA THR A 164 -20.24 -19.60 -4.30
C THR A 164 -20.65 -18.33 -3.59
N THR A 165 -21.71 -17.68 -4.08
CA THR A 165 -22.51 -16.80 -3.23
C THR A 165 -22.78 -17.59 -1.97
N PRO A 166 -22.19 -17.22 -0.82
CA PRO A 166 -22.55 -17.87 0.42
C PRO A 166 -24.02 -17.53 0.59
N GLU A 167 -24.91 -18.53 0.47
CA GLU A 167 -26.18 -18.39 1.17
C GLU A 167 -25.79 -18.10 2.62
N PRO A 168 -26.33 -17.03 3.24
CA PRO A 168 -26.12 -16.85 4.66
C PRO A 168 -26.61 -18.12 5.32
N GLU A 169 -25.69 -18.95 5.83
CA GLU A 169 -26.05 -20.10 6.64
C GLU A 169 -26.98 -19.56 7.72
N ALA A 170 -28.26 -19.92 7.60
CA ALA A 170 -29.18 -19.77 8.70
C ALA A 170 -28.52 -20.54 9.84
N LEU A 171 -28.39 -19.89 11.00
CA LEU A 171 -27.91 -20.52 12.22
C LEU A 171 -28.78 -21.76 12.45
N GLU A 172 -28.35 -22.93 11.98
CA GLU A 172 -28.84 -24.20 12.47
C GLU A 172 -28.38 -24.26 13.91
N GLY A 173 -29.23 -23.76 14.82
CA GLY A 173 -29.57 -24.36 16.09
C GLY A 173 -28.47 -24.73 17.08
N GLU A 174 -27.18 -24.61 16.78
CA GLU A 174 -26.12 -24.62 17.76
C GLU A 174 -26.12 -23.23 18.38
N SER A 175 -27.03 -23.07 19.34
CA SER A 175 -26.69 -22.32 20.52
C SER A 175 -25.36 -22.89 21.00
N VAL A 176 -24.25 -22.31 20.55
CA VAL A 176 -23.04 -22.27 21.34
C VAL A 176 -23.57 -21.76 22.66
N SER A 177 -23.70 -22.68 23.62
CA SER A 177 -23.96 -22.36 25.00
C SER A 177 -23.06 -21.18 25.27
N ALA A 178 -23.67 -20.00 25.39
CA ALA A 178 -23.02 -18.92 26.07
C ALA A 178 -22.84 -19.49 27.46
N ASP A 179 -21.73 -20.21 27.67
CA ASP A 179 -21.13 -20.34 28.99
C ASP A 179 -21.05 -18.89 29.43
N ALA A 180 -22.06 -18.50 30.20
CA ALA A 180 -22.29 -17.13 30.58
C ALA A 180 -21.05 -16.79 31.36
N ARG A 181 -20.08 -16.13 30.70
CA ARG A 181 -18.76 -15.88 31.26
C ARG A 181 -19.02 -15.26 32.61
N SER A 182 -18.74 -16.02 33.66
CA SER A 182 -19.13 -15.64 35.00
C SER A 182 -18.37 -14.35 35.31
N LEU A 183 -19.12 -13.25 35.44
CA LEU A 183 -18.51 -11.97 35.75
C LEU A 183 -17.76 -12.12 37.07
N PRO A 184 -16.53 -11.59 37.20
CA PRO A 184 -15.80 -11.64 38.45
C PRO A 184 -16.68 -11.14 39.61
N SER A 185 -16.66 -11.87 40.73
CA SER A 185 -17.41 -11.55 41.94
C SER A 185 -16.85 -10.33 42.67
N GLY A 186 -15.54 -10.08 42.56
CA GLY A 186 -14.87 -8.93 43.16
C GLY A 186 -15.09 -7.63 42.38
N GLY A 187 -15.45 -6.54 43.08
CA GLY A 187 -15.70 -5.22 42.48
C GLY A 187 -14.49 -4.65 41.71
N LEU A 188 -13.28 -4.80 42.25
CA LEU A 188 -12.03 -4.38 41.58
C LEU A 188 -11.78 -5.17 40.29
N ALA A 189 -12.00 -6.49 40.33
CA ALA A 189 -11.81 -7.35 39.16
C ALA A 189 -12.82 -7.02 38.05
N ARG A 190 -14.07 -6.70 38.41
CA ARG A 190 -15.11 -6.25 37.47
C ARG A 190 -14.79 -4.87 36.88
N ALA A 191 -14.29 -3.94 37.70
CA ALA A 191 -13.86 -2.62 37.22
C ALA A 191 -12.68 -2.75 36.24
N ARG A 192 -11.69 -3.58 36.55
CA ARG A 192 -10.54 -3.85 35.65
C ARG A 192 -10.97 -4.49 34.34
N LEU A 193 -11.85 -5.48 34.38
CA LEU A 193 -12.42 -6.12 33.18
C LEU A 193 -13.13 -5.09 32.30
N THR A 194 -13.95 -4.24 32.91
CA THR A 194 -14.72 -3.19 32.21
C THR A 194 -13.79 -2.14 31.59
N ALA A 195 -12.78 -1.67 32.33
CA ALA A 195 -11.80 -0.72 31.82
C ALA A 195 -11.01 -1.29 30.64
N PHE A 196 -10.57 -2.55 30.74
CA PHE A 196 -9.91 -3.24 29.65
C PHE A 196 -10.83 -3.41 28.44
N ALA A 197 -12.12 -3.64 28.65
CA ALA A 197 -13.11 -3.73 27.59
C ALA A 197 -13.27 -2.39 26.83
N TYR A 198 -13.33 -1.26 27.54
CA TYR A 198 -13.30 0.08 26.92
C TYR A 198 -12.02 0.32 26.13
N PHE A 199 -10.86 0.00 26.70
CA PHE A 199 -9.58 0.14 26.00
C PHE A 199 -9.50 -0.75 24.74
N LYS A 200 -10.03 -1.98 24.80
CA LYS A 200 -10.09 -2.90 23.64
C LYS A 200 -10.94 -2.31 22.50
N MET A 201 -12.04 -1.63 22.81
CA MET A 201 -12.89 -0.97 21.80
C MET A 201 -12.15 0.15 21.04
N MET A 202 -11.18 0.80 21.67
CA MET A 202 -10.38 1.84 21.03
C MET A 202 -9.41 1.31 19.95
N LYS A 203 -9.27 -0.02 19.82
CA LYS A 203 -8.38 -0.70 18.85
C LYS A 203 -6.91 -0.24 18.93
N PRO A 204 -6.24 -0.37 20.10
CA PRO A 204 -4.88 0.15 20.34
C PRO A 204 -3.82 -0.39 19.35
N ARG A 205 -4.01 -1.61 18.83
CA ARG A 205 -3.11 -2.20 17.83
C ARG A 205 -3.00 -1.39 16.54
N LEU A 206 -4.01 -0.59 16.20
CA LEU A 206 -4.02 0.24 14.99
C LEU A 206 -3.44 1.64 15.23
N MET A 207 -3.35 2.07 16.49
CA MET A 207 -3.00 3.45 16.83
C MET A 207 -1.58 3.81 16.40
N TRP A 208 -0.61 2.93 16.64
CA TRP A 208 0.80 3.24 16.41
C TRP A 208 1.07 3.60 14.95
N LEU A 209 0.52 2.82 13.99
CA LEU A 209 0.78 3.04 12.57
C LEU A 209 0.09 4.31 12.07
N LEU A 210 -1.15 4.58 12.50
CA LEU A 210 -1.85 5.82 12.14
C LEU A 210 -1.21 7.06 12.78
N CYS A 211 -0.70 6.93 14.01
CA CYS A 211 0.12 7.98 14.64
C CYS A 211 1.41 8.21 13.87
N LEU A 212 2.06 7.15 13.38
CA LEU A 212 3.26 7.25 12.57
C LEU A 212 2.98 7.93 11.21
N VAL A 213 1.82 7.67 10.59
CA VAL A 213 1.37 8.41 9.38
C VAL A 213 1.20 9.90 9.68
N ALA A 214 0.55 10.25 10.80
CA ALA A 214 0.42 11.65 11.21
C ALA A 214 1.78 12.29 11.53
N ALA A 215 2.67 11.56 12.18
CA ALA A 215 4.03 12.01 12.46
C ALA A 215 4.84 12.27 11.18
N ALA A 216 4.73 11.38 10.18
CA ALA A 216 5.34 11.59 8.87
C ALA A 216 4.76 12.84 8.16
N GLY A 217 3.45 13.06 8.26
CA GLY A 217 2.80 14.29 7.75
C GLY A 217 3.30 15.57 8.44
N MET A 218 3.47 15.53 9.77
CA MET A 218 4.06 16.64 10.54
C MET A 218 5.53 16.88 10.19
N ALA A 219 6.32 15.82 10.07
CA ALA A 219 7.75 15.89 9.78
C ALA A 219 7.99 16.47 8.38
N LEU A 220 7.24 16.03 7.36
CA LEU A 220 7.31 16.62 6.02
C LEU A 220 6.93 18.11 5.99
N ALA A 221 6.13 18.57 6.94
CA ALA A 221 5.63 19.94 6.98
C ALA A 221 6.58 20.91 7.71
N ALA A 222 7.17 20.48 8.83
CA ALA A 222 7.96 21.34 9.71
C ALA A 222 9.46 21.03 9.70
N GLY A 223 9.85 19.82 9.28
CA GLY A 223 11.21 19.32 9.43
C GLY A 223 11.77 19.54 10.84
N PRO A 224 13.00 20.06 11.00
CA PRO A 224 13.63 20.29 12.30
C PRO A 224 12.90 21.29 13.20
N ALA A 225 12.00 22.11 12.66
CA ALA A 225 11.22 23.09 13.41
C ALA A 225 10.02 22.48 14.15
N LEU A 226 9.81 21.16 14.08
CA LEU A 226 8.68 20.49 14.69
C LEU A 226 8.75 20.55 16.22
N ASP A 227 7.73 21.14 16.85
CA ASP A 227 7.70 21.36 18.29
C ASP A 227 6.93 20.26 19.05
N ALA A 228 7.40 19.95 20.26
CA ALA A 228 6.82 18.89 21.10
C ALA A 228 5.33 19.11 21.45
N PRO A 229 4.84 20.34 21.75
CA PRO A 229 3.42 20.58 22.01
C PRO A 229 2.52 20.18 20.83
N THR A 230 2.86 20.55 19.59
CA THR A 230 2.09 20.17 18.40
C THR A 230 2.10 18.66 18.19
N ILE A 231 3.24 17.99 18.40
CA ILE A 231 3.32 16.52 18.32
C ILE A 231 2.37 15.88 19.34
N VAL A 232 2.47 16.26 20.61
CA VAL A 232 1.68 15.67 21.70
C VAL A 232 0.18 15.90 21.48
N ALA A 233 -0.20 17.13 21.10
CA ALA A 233 -1.59 17.47 20.82
C ALA A 233 -2.12 16.71 19.60
N THR A 234 -1.37 16.65 18.50
CA THR A 234 -1.80 15.98 17.26
C THR A 234 -1.95 14.48 17.45
N LEU A 235 -0.95 13.83 18.05
CA LEU A 235 -0.98 12.38 18.29
C LEU A 235 -2.01 12.03 19.38
N GLY A 236 -2.13 12.84 20.43
CA GLY A 236 -3.14 12.67 21.47
C GLY A 236 -4.57 12.79 20.92
N GLY A 237 -4.85 13.85 20.17
CA GLY A 237 -6.13 14.05 19.47
C GLY A 237 -6.43 12.91 18.48
N GLY A 238 -5.41 12.46 17.74
CA GLY A 238 -5.49 11.34 16.82
C GLY A 238 -5.83 10.01 17.49
N VAL A 239 -5.17 9.67 18.61
CA VAL A 239 -5.46 8.47 19.40
C VAL A 239 -6.91 8.45 19.88
N LEU A 240 -7.44 9.60 20.33
CA LEU A 240 -8.84 9.72 20.73
C LEU A 240 -9.80 9.58 19.53
N ALA A 241 -9.48 10.16 18.37
CA ALA A 241 -10.27 10.01 17.14
C ALA A 241 -10.33 8.56 16.66
N ILE A 242 -9.20 7.86 16.67
CA ILE A 242 -9.09 6.43 16.36
C ILE A 242 -9.91 5.63 17.36
N GLY A 243 -9.82 5.97 18.65
CA GLY A 243 -10.60 5.33 19.71
C GLY A 243 -12.12 5.52 19.54
N ALA A 244 -12.56 6.72 19.18
CA ALA A 244 -13.96 7.01 18.88
C ALA A 244 -14.45 6.18 17.69
N SER A 245 -13.72 6.22 16.58
CA SER A 245 -13.99 5.47 15.36
C SER A 245 -14.06 3.96 15.60
N GLY A 246 -13.12 3.42 16.38
CA GLY A 246 -13.09 2.03 16.81
C GLY A 246 -14.29 1.64 17.68
N THR A 247 -14.70 2.53 18.60
CA THR A 247 -15.88 2.33 19.46
C THR A 247 -17.16 2.33 18.64
N PHE A 248 -17.35 3.30 17.75
CA PHE A 248 -18.51 3.33 16.86
C PHE A 248 -18.55 2.10 15.96
N ASN A 249 -17.43 1.65 15.41
CA ASN A 249 -17.41 0.42 14.62
C ASN A 249 -17.84 -0.83 15.41
N HIS A 250 -17.47 -0.95 16.69
CA HIS A 250 -17.98 -2.03 17.55
C HIS A 250 -19.50 -1.93 17.80
N VAL A 251 -20.04 -0.71 17.88
CA VAL A 251 -21.50 -0.50 18.01
C VAL A 251 -22.22 -0.88 16.73
N LEU A 252 -21.75 -0.38 15.59
CA LEU A 252 -22.41 -0.50 14.29
C LEU A 252 -22.32 -1.92 13.73
N GLU A 253 -21.27 -2.68 14.07
CA GLU A 253 -21.08 -4.07 13.63
C GLU A 253 -21.49 -5.12 14.67
N ARG A 254 -22.11 -4.74 15.80
CA ARG A 254 -22.40 -5.65 16.93
C ARG A 254 -23.05 -6.97 16.50
N ASP A 255 -24.12 -6.91 15.73
CA ASP A 255 -24.91 -8.11 15.35
C ASP A 255 -24.19 -8.95 14.28
N VAL A 256 -23.34 -8.33 13.46
CA VAL A 256 -22.53 -9.01 12.45
C VAL A 256 -21.30 -9.65 13.09
N ASP A 257 -20.69 -8.98 14.08
CA ASP A 257 -19.53 -9.47 14.81
C ASP A 257 -19.82 -10.78 15.56
N GLN A 258 -21.08 -11.01 15.97
CA GLN A 258 -21.54 -12.26 16.58
C GLN A 258 -21.50 -13.46 15.61
N ARG A 259 -21.51 -13.22 14.30
CA ARG A 259 -21.52 -14.27 13.25
C ARG A 259 -20.13 -14.65 12.76
N MET A 260 -19.09 -13.91 13.15
CA MET A 260 -17.71 -14.17 12.74
C MET A 260 -16.88 -14.68 13.93
N SER A 261 -16.18 -15.80 13.73
CA SER A 261 -15.46 -16.50 14.81
C SER A 261 -14.38 -15.62 15.44
N ARG A 262 -13.70 -14.80 14.63
CA ARG A 262 -12.67 -13.86 15.08
C ARG A 262 -13.21 -12.73 15.98
N THR A 263 -14.48 -12.38 15.86
CA THR A 263 -15.04 -11.14 16.48
C THR A 263 -16.18 -11.38 17.45
N ALA A 264 -16.68 -12.62 17.55
CA ALA A 264 -17.72 -13.01 18.49
C ALA A 264 -17.35 -12.68 19.96
N ASP A 265 -16.05 -12.62 20.28
CA ASP A 265 -15.51 -12.26 21.60
C ASP A 265 -15.26 -10.77 21.84
N ARG A 266 -15.81 -9.90 20.99
CA ARG A 266 -15.71 -8.45 21.18
C ARG A 266 -16.62 -8.01 22.35
N PRO A 267 -16.21 -6.98 23.12
CA PRO A 267 -16.96 -6.54 24.31
C PRO A 267 -18.44 -6.24 24.10
N LEU A 268 -18.83 -5.76 22.90
CA LEU A 268 -20.23 -5.48 22.56
C LEU A 268 -20.98 -6.67 21.99
N ALA A 269 -20.27 -7.61 21.35
CA ALA A 269 -20.86 -8.83 20.83
C ALA A 269 -21.30 -9.77 21.98
N THR A 270 -20.60 -9.71 23.12
CA THR A 270 -20.91 -10.49 24.33
C THR A 270 -21.70 -9.71 25.39
N ASP A 271 -22.26 -8.55 25.06
CA ASP A 271 -23.02 -7.68 25.98
C ASP A 271 -22.30 -7.30 27.29
N LEU A 272 -20.96 -7.30 27.30
CA LEU A 272 -20.17 -6.89 28.46
C LEU A 272 -20.28 -5.37 28.71
N ILE A 273 -20.45 -4.58 27.65
CA ILE A 273 -20.70 -3.14 27.73
C ILE A 273 -22.02 -2.82 27.00
N PRO A 274 -23.00 -2.18 27.67
CA PRO A 274 -24.23 -1.76 27.02
C PRO A 274 -23.99 -0.78 25.87
N VAL A 275 -24.74 -0.92 24.78
CA VAL A 275 -24.64 -0.07 23.58
C VAL A 275 -24.73 1.42 23.93
N ARG A 276 -25.65 1.82 24.83
CA ARG A 276 -25.78 3.21 25.30
C ARG A 276 -24.48 3.76 25.90
N ASN A 277 -23.78 2.94 26.68
CA ASN A 277 -22.54 3.36 27.33
C ASN A 277 -21.39 3.43 26.32
N ALA A 278 -21.33 2.49 25.39
CA ALA A 278 -20.36 2.53 24.30
C ALA A 278 -20.56 3.76 23.40
N MET A 279 -21.81 4.11 23.06
CA MET A 279 -22.14 5.33 22.31
C MET A 279 -21.74 6.60 23.06
N ALA A 280 -22.05 6.68 24.36
CA ALA A 280 -21.65 7.82 25.19
C ALA A 280 -20.11 7.94 25.26
N PHE A 281 -19.40 6.82 25.38
CA PHE A 281 -17.94 6.78 25.38
C PHE A 281 -17.35 7.24 24.04
N GLY A 282 -17.85 6.72 22.91
CA GLY A 282 -17.42 7.15 21.57
C GLY A 282 -17.66 8.64 21.32
N LEU A 283 -18.80 9.18 21.77
CA LEU A 283 -19.09 10.61 21.69
C LEU A 283 -18.16 11.43 22.59
N ALA A 284 -17.89 10.98 23.81
CA ALA A 284 -16.95 11.64 24.71
C ALA A 284 -15.52 11.68 24.13
N LEU A 285 -15.05 10.57 23.54
CA LEU A 285 -13.77 10.52 22.83
C LEU A 285 -13.74 11.47 21.63
N THR A 286 -14.85 11.57 20.89
CA THR A 286 -14.99 12.51 19.76
C THR A 286 -14.84 13.94 20.25
N VAL A 287 -15.62 14.35 21.26
CA VAL A 287 -15.56 15.71 21.82
C VAL A 287 -14.16 16.02 22.35
N ALA A 288 -13.52 15.09 23.06
CA ALA A 288 -12.17 15.26 23.58
C ALA A 288 -11.14 15.39 22.44
N SER A 289 -11.23 14.55 21.41
CA SER A 289 -10.36 14.60 20.23
C SER A 289 -10.46 15.95 19.50
N ILE A 290 -11.69 16.39 19.19
CA ILE A 290 -11.92 17.68 18.53
C ILE A 290 -11.48 18.85 19.43
N GLY A 291 -11.73 18.75 20.73
CA GLY A 291 -11.25 19.73 21.71
C GLY A 291 -9.74 19.92 21.67
N ILE A 292 -8.97 18.82 21.60
CA ILE A 292 -7.51 18.88 21.45
C ILE A 292 -7.11 19.46 20.10
N PHE A 293 -7.71 19.03 18.98
CA PHE A 293 -7.34 19.59 17.68
C PHE A 293 -7.64 21.09 17.58
N LEU A 294 -8.71 21.57 18.23
CA LEU A 294 -9.04 23.00 18.28
C LEU A 294 -8.01 23.84 19.05
N THR A 295 -7.22 23.25 19.96
CA THR A 295 -6.11 23.97 20.59
C THR A 295 -4.94 24.18 19.64
N ILE A 296 -4.89 23.42 18.53
CA ILE A 296 -3.89 23.56 17.48
C ILE A 296 -4.42 24.51 16.41
N ASN A 297 -5.44 24.07 15.64
CA ASN A 297 -6.12 24.89 14.65
C ASN A 297 -7.45 24.26 14.18
N ARG A 298 -8.26 25.06 13.48
CA ARG A 298 -9.60 24.64 13.01
C ARG A 298 -9.55 23.61 11.88
N LEU A 299 -8.52 23.65 11.04
CA LEU A 299 -8.41 22.72 9.91
C LEU A 299 -8.13 21.29 10.40
N ALA A 300 -7.19 21.11 11.33
CA ALA A 300 -6.92 19.83 11.96
C ALA A 300 -8.15 19.27 12.67
N ALA A 301 -8.93 20.12 13.35
CA ALA A 301 -10.18 19.72 13.99
C ALA A 301 -11.24 19.27 12.97
N ALA A 302 -11.40 20.01 11.87
CA ALA A 302 -12.33 19.64 10.80
C ALA A 302 -11.93 18.31 10.13
N LEU A 303 -10.64 18.12 9.84
CA LEU A 303 -10.11 16.86 9.28
C LEU A 303 -10.25 15.69 10.25
N GLY A 304 -10.01 15.91 11.54
CA GLY A 304 -10.23 14.91 12.60
C GLY A 304 -11.69 14.47 12.69
N LEU A 305 -12.63 15.41 12.64
CA LEU A 305 -14.07 15.10 12.61
C LEU A 305 -14.43 14.36 11.31
N ALA A 306 -13.93 14.83 10.17
CA ALA A 306 -14.14 14.17 8.89
C ALA A 306 -13.62 12.73 8.89
N ALA A 307 -12.47 12.45 9.53
CA ALA A 307 -11.95 11.10 9.66
C ALA A 307 -12.85 10.17 10.48
N ILE A 308 -13.38 10.66 11.61
CA ILE A 308 -14.33 9.90 12.44
C ILE A 308 -15.60 9.59 11.64
N LEU A 309 -16.19 10.61 11.00
CA LEU A 309 -17.42 10.44 10.21
C LEU A 309 -17.19 9.54 8.98
N PHE A 310 -16.08 9.71 8.28
CA PHE A 310 -15.75 8.90 7.13
C PHE A 310 -15.59 7.42 7.53
N TYR A 311 -14.86 7.11 8.60
CA TYR A 311 -14.70 5.72 9.02
C TYR A 311 -16.00 5.10 9.54
N SER A 312 -16.73 5.82 10.40
CA SER A 312 -17.92 5.29 11.07
C SER A 312 -19.16 5.27 10.19
N VAL A 313 -19.36 6.27 9.33
CA VAL A 313 -20.54 6.35 8.46
C VAL A 313 -20.20 5.83 7.08
N VAL A 314 -19.28 6.50 6.37
CA VAL A 314 -19.01 6.19 4.96
C VAL A 314 -18.45 4.78 4.82
N TYR A 315 -17.40 4.44 5.54
CA TYR A 315 -16.80 3.12 5.45
C TYR A 315 -17.67 2.03 6.11
N THR A 316 -17.96 2.16 7.40
CA THR A 316 -18.60 1.07 8.16
C THR A 316 -20.05 0.80 7.74
N LEU A 317 -20.87 1.84 7.49
CA LEU A 317 -22.29 1.66 7.17
C LEU A 317 -22.56 1.63 5.67
N LEU A 318 -21.90 2.48 4.89
CA LEU A 318 -22.23 2.64 3.46
C LEU A 318 -21.39 1.73 2.56
N LEU A 319 -20.08 1.66 2.76
CA LEU A 319 -19.21 0.95 1.83
C LEU A 319 -19.07 -0.53 2.18
N LYS A 320 -18.66 -0.83 3.41
CA LYS A 320 -18.30 -2.19 3.84
C LYS A 320 -19.40 -3.23 3.56
N PRO A 321 -20.69 -2.97 3.84
CA PRO A 321 -21.76 -3.94 3.58
C PRO A 321 -22.21 -4.01 2.12
N ASN A 322 -21.97 -2.96 1.32
CA ASN A 322 -22.72 -2.75 0.07
C ASN A 322 -21.87 -2.79 -1.21
N THR A 323 -20.53 -2.84 -1.14
CA THR A 323 -19.69 -2.83 -2.35
C THR A 323 -18.37 -3.60 -2.19
N VAL A 324 -17.94 -4.21 -3.30
CA VAL A 324 -16.60 -4.85 -3.43
C VAL A 324 -15.47 -3.83 -3.34
N GLN A 325 -15.75 -2.56 -3.66
CA GLN A 325 -14.77 -1.46 -3.57
C GLN A 325 -14.63 -0.90 -2.15
N ASN A 326 -15.19 -1.58 -1.14
CA ASN A 326 -15.17 -1.12 0.24
C ASN A 326 -13.77 -0.82 0.77
N THR A 327 -12.78 -1.64 0.40
CA THR A 327 -11.40 -1.54 0.83
C THR A 327 -10.69 -0.41 0.12
N VAL A 328 -10.96 -0.22 -1.17
CA VAL A 328 -10.34 0.83 -1.99
C VAL A 328 -10.80 2.19 -1.53
N ILE A 329 -12.11 2.43 -1.54
CA ILE A 329 -12.68 3.73 -1.14
C ILE A 329 -12.48 3.93 0.38
N GLY A 330 -12.63 2.87 1.17
CA GLY A 330 -12.39 2.89 2.61
C GLY A 330 -10.94 3.24 3.00
N GLY A 331 -9.97 2.98 2.11
CA GLY A 331 -8.56 3.34 2.31
C GLY A 331 -8.34 4.84 2.51
N ALA A 332 -9.27 5.70 2.07
CA ALA A 332 -9.21 7.13 2.34
C ALA A 332 -9.22 7.44 3.85
N ALA A 333 -9.86 6.61 4.68
CA ALA A 333 -9.85 6.76 6.14
C ALA A 333 -8.42 6.66 6.71
N GLY A 334 -7.61 5.74 6.17
CA GLY A 334 -6.22 5.53 6.58
C GLY A 334 -5.28 6.62 6.09
N ALA A 335 -5.65 7.36 5.04
CA ALA A 335 -4.87 8.44 4.45
C ALA A 335 -5.04 9.79 5.17
N LEU A 336 -6.18 10.02 5.82
CA LEU A 336 -6.49 11.28 6.52
C LEU A 336 -5.49 11.67 7.62
N PRO A 337 -4.88 10.76 8.41
CA PRO A 337 -3.84 11.12 9.36
C PRO A 337 -2.66 11.89 8.75
N ALA A 338 -2.28 11.61 7.49
CA ALA A 338 -1.21 12.36 6.82
C ALA A 338 -1.59 13.83 6.64
N LEU A 339 -2.84 14.09 6.25
CA LEU A 339 -3.38 15.44 6.09
C LEU A 339 -3.56 16.14 7.43
N ILE A 340 -4.05 15.43 8.46
CA ILE A 340 -4.20 15.95 9.81
C ILE A 340 -2.83 16.37 10.38
N GLY A 341 -1.81 15.53 10.23
CA GLY A 341 -0.45 15.84 10.68
C GLY A 341 0.11 17.09 10.01
N TRP A 342 0.03 17.17 8.68
CA TRP A 342 0.48 18.34 7.94
C TRP A 342 -0.28 19.62 8.34
N ALA A 343 -1.62 19.53 8.40
CA ALA A 343 -2.47 20.65 8.74
C ALA A 343 -2.28 21.12 10.19
N ALA A 344 -1.91 20.23 11.11
CA ALA A 344 -1.62 20.61 12.49
C ALA A 344 -0.45 21.61 12.57
N VAL A 345 0.56 21.45 11.73
CA VAL A 345 1.73 22.33 11.67
C VAL A 345 1.46 23.58 10.84
N THR A 346 0.87 23.43 9.65
CA THR A 346 0.82 24.50 8.64
C THR A 346 -0.51 25.24 8.58
N ASN A 347 -1.57 24.67 9.15
CA ASN A 347 -2.96 25.11 8.99
C ASN A 347 -3.41 25.20 7.51
N GLU A 348 -2.79 24.41 6.62
CA GLU A 348 -3.12 24.30 5.20
C GLU A 348 -3.10 22.82 4.74
N ILE A 349 -3.49 22.56 3.49
CA ILE A 349 -3.33 21.24 2.85
C ILE A 349 -2.22 21.35 1.81
N GLY A 350 -1.04 20.80 2.12
CA GLY A 350 0.09 20.81 1.22
C GLY A 350 0.11 19.65 0.23
N ILE A 351 0.76 19.86 -0.90
CA ILE A 351 0.99 18.82 -1.92
C ILE A 351 1.75 17.61 -1.34
N PRO A 352 2.80 17.76 -0.49
CA PRO A 352 3.46 16.60 0.12
C PRO A 352 2.52 15.75 0.99
N ALA A 353 1.59 16.38 1.71
CA ALA A 353 0.59 15.67 2.51
C ALA A 353 -0.37 14.87 1.65
N LEU A 354 -0.81 15.44 0.51
CA LEU A 354 -1.64 14.75 -0.47
C LEU A 354 -0.88 13.59 -1.13
N ALA A 355 0.41 13.76 -1.43
CA ALA A 355 1.26 12.70 -1.97
C ALA A 355 1.42 11.55 -0.97
N LEU A 356 1.71 11.85 0.31
CA LEU A 356 1.79 10.85 1.37
C LEU A 356 0.44 10.16 1.57
N ALA A 357 -0.66 10.91 1.63
CA ALA A 357 -2.01 10.37 1.69
C ALA A 357 -2.30 9.44 0.49
N GLY A 358 -1.84 9.79 -0.71
CA GLY A 358 -1.92 8.97 -1.91
C GLY A 358 -1.16 7.64 -1.78
N VAL A 359 0.04 7.65 -1.20
CA VAL A 359 0.79 6.42 -0.89
C VAL A 359 -0.01 5.52 0.04
N ILE A 360 -0.55 6.05 1.15
CA ILE A 360 -1.36 5.25 2.09
C ILE A 360 -2.63 4.71 1.44
N PHE A 361 -3.30 5.54 0.65
CA PHE A 361 -4.52 5.19 -0.05
C PHE A 361 -4.28 4.01 -1.02
N LEU A 362 -3.25 4.10 -1.86
CA LEU A 362 -2.91 3.06 -2.85
C LEU A 362 -2.35 1.80 -2.20
N TRP A 363 -1.66 1.94 -1.06
CA TRP A 363 -1.17 0.82 -0.27
C TRP A 363 -2.29 0.02 0.40
N THR A 364 -3.40 0.67 0.78
CA THR A 364 -4.44 0.03 1.60
C THR A 364 -5.04 -1.22 0.94
N PRO A 365 -5.40 -1.23 -0.35
CA PRO A 365 -5.90 -2.45 -1.00
C PRO A 365 -4.81 -3.51 -1.16
N ALA A 366 -3.58 -3.12 -1.52
CA ALA A 366 -2.45 -4.05 -1.60
C ALA A 366 -2.22 -4.77 -0.27
N HIS A 367 -2.43 -4.08 0.84
CA HIS A 367 -2.30 -4.61 2.19
C HIS A 367 -3.49 -5.48 2.60
N PHE A 368 -4.69 -4.89 2.61
CA PHE A 368 -5.88 -5.47 3.23
C PHE A 368 -6.43 -6.66 2.45
N TYR A 369 -6.24 -6.73 1.13
CA TYR A 369 -6.64 -7.90 0.36
C TYR A 369 -5.90 -9.18 0.77
N ASN A 370 -4.66 -9.09 1.26
CA ASN A 370 -3.98 -10.25 1.84
C ASN A 370 -4.72 -10.77 3.09
N LEU A 371 -5.18 -9.85 3.95
CA LEU A 371 -5.97 -10.19 5.13
C LEU A 371 -7.35 -10.75 4.75
N ALA A 372 -7.97 -10.19 3.71
CA ALA A 372 -9.25 -10.64 3.20
C ALA A 372 -9.17 -12.04 2.58
N LEU A 373 -8.03 -12.41 1.98
CA LEU A 373 -7.77 -13.78 1.53
C LEU A 373 -7.67 -14.75 2.71
N ALA A 374 -6.91 -14.39 3.76
CA ALA A 374 -6.75 -15.22 4.95
C ALA A 374 -8.08 -15.44 5.71
N TYR A 375 -8.94 -14.42 5.75
CA TYR A 375 -10.22 -14.46 6.46
C TYR A 375 -11.44 -14.47 5.52
N ARG A 376 -11.31 -15.07 4.33
CA ARG A 376 -12.38 -15.08 3.31
C ARG A 376 -13.69 -15.61 3.86
N ASP A 377 -13.65 -16.77 4.52
CA ASP A 377 -14.86 -17.46 4.99
C ASP A 377 -15.51 -16.73 6.18
N ASP A 378 -14.70 -16.08 7.03
CA ASP A 378 -15.20 -15.20 8.08
C ASP A 378 -16.00 -14.02 7.49
N TYR A 379 -15.46 -13.38 6.45
CA TYR A 379 -16.15 -12.27 5.78
C TYR A 379 -17.42 -12.73 5.06
N ALA A 380 -17.39 -13.93 4.46
CA ALA A 380 -18.56 -14.56 3.85
C ALA A 380 -19.68 -14.80 4.87
N ARG A 381 -19.38 -15.37 6.05
CA ARG A 381 -20.35 -15.56 7.14
C ARG A 381 -20.91 -14.24 7.70
N GLY A 382 -20.09 -13.19 7.70
CA GLY A 382 -20.53 -11.83 8.04
C GLY A 382 -21.38 -11.15 6.96
N GLY A 383 -21.54 -11.75 5.78
CA GLY A 383 -22.25 -11.17 4.65
C GLY A 383 -21.52 -9.98 4.00
N PHE A 384 -20.21 -9.83 4.24
CA PHE A 384 -19.45 -8.73 3.67
C PHE A 384 -18.98 -9.05 2.25
N PRO A 385 -19.30 -8.23 1.23
CA PRO A 385 -18.93 -8.46 -0.17
C PRO A 385 -17.45 -8.11 -0.42
N MET A 386 -16.52 -8.74 0.29
CA MET A 386 -15.08 -8.51 0.10
C MET A 386 -14.62 -9.05 -1.26
N MET A 387 -13.56 -8.47 -1.83
CA MET A 387 -13.01 -8.89 -3.14
C MET A 387 -12.80 -10.41 -3.27
N PRO A 388 -12.19 -11.13 -2.31
CA PRO A 388 -12.03 -12.59 -2.43
C PRO A 388 -13.32 -13.38 -2.24
N VAL A 389 -14.35 -12.80 -1.62
CA VAL A 389 -15.68 -13.42 -1.48
C VAL A 389 -16.45 -13.31 -2.80
N VAL A 390 -16.43 -12.13 -3.45
CA VAL A 390 -17.26 -11.84 -4.63
C VAL A 390 -16.56 -12.17 -5.95
N ARG A 391 -15.23 -11.97 -6.04
CA ARG A 391 -14.45 -12.13 -7.27
C ARG A 391 -13.45 -13.29 -7.23
N GLY A 392 -13.37 -14.00 -6.11
CA GLY A 392 -12.46 -15.14 -5.95
C GLY A 392 -11.03 -14.76 -5.57
N GLY A 393 -10.23 -15.79 -5.25
CA GLY A 393 -8.87 -15.64 -4.77
C GLY A 393 -7.92 -15.15 -5.87
N THR A 394 -8.05 -15.67 -7.09
CA THR A 394 -7.17 -15.30 -8.21
C THR A 394 -7.28 -13.83 -8.59
N GLU A 395 -8.50 -13.32 -8.72
CA GLU A 395 -8.71 -11.89 -8.98
C GLU A 395 -8.15 -11.01 -7.86
N THR A 396 -8.33 -11.43 -6.61
CA THR A 396 -7.81 -10.69 -5.44
C THR A 396 -6.28 -10.63 -5.45
N ARG A 397 -5.60 -11.76 -5.69
CA ARG A 397 -4.13 -11.83 -5.80
C ARG A 397 -3.61 -10.98 -6.96
N LYS A 398 -4.33 -10.93 -8.09
CA LYS A 398 -4.01 -10.05 -9.22
C LYS A 398 -4.12 -8.57 -8.84
N HIS A 399 -5.19 -8.17 -8.16
CA HIS A 399 -5.37 -6.80 -7.69
C HIS A 399 -4.32 -6.39 -6.64
N ILE A 400 -3.88 -7.32 -5.78
CA ILE A 400 -2.75 -7.06 -4.87
C ILE A 400 -1.51 -6.59 -5.66
N VAL A 401 -1.16 -7.27 -6.76
CA VAL A 401 -0.02 -6.88 -7.60
C VAL A 401 -0.21 -5.49 -8.24
N TYR A 402 -1.42 -5.18 -8.72
CA TYR A 402 -1.73 -3.85 -9.26
C TYR A 402 -1.57 -2.74 -8.23
N TYR A 403 -2.09 -2.92 -7.02
CA TYR A 403 -1.98 -1.92 -5.96
C TYR A 403 -0.57 -1.83 -5.38
N ILE A 404 0.21 -2.92 -5.36
CA ILE A 404 1.66 -2.85 -5.06
C ILE A 404 2.33 -1.92 -6.06
N ALA A 405 2.12 -2.14 -7.36
CA ALA A 405 2.73 -1.28 -8.38
C ALA A 405 2.29 0.19 -8.27
N ALA A 406 0.99 0.43 -8.05
CA ALA A 406 0.50 1.80 -7.84
C ALA A 406 1.13 2.45 -6.59
N THR A 407 1.31 1.70 -5.51
CA THR A 407 1.98 2.17 -4.28
C THR A 407 3.44 2.51 -4.54
N LEU A 408 4.17 1.64 -5.24
CA LEU A 408 5.58 1.86 -5.59
C LEU A 408 5.76 3.10 -6.48
N VAL A 409 4.87 3.30 -7.46
CA VAL A 409 4.86 4.54 -8.27
C VAL A 409 4.56 5.75 -7.40
N ALA A 410 3.60 5.66 -6.47
CA ALA A 410 3.28 6.75 -5.56
C ALA A 410 4.44 7.11 -4.63
N THR A 411 5.26 6.14 -4.19
CA THR A 411 6.47 6.43 -3.40
C THR A 411 7.54 7.17 -4.20
N VAL A 412 7.69 6.87 -5.49
CA VAL A 412 8.57 7.65 -6.39
C VAL A 412 8.01 9.06 -6.57
N GLY A 413 6.69 9.19 -6.75
CA GLY A 413 6.03 10.48 -6.84
C GLY A 413 6.20 11.32 -5.57
N LEU A 414 6.09 10.70 -4.39
CA LEU A 414 6.34 11.37 -3.12
C LEU A 414 7.78 11.90 -3.04
N ALA A 415 8.78 11.06 -3.30
CA ALA A 415 10.19 11.50 -3.33
C ALA A 415 10.50 12.52 -4.42
N TRP A 416 9.70 12.62 -5.48
CA TRP A 416 9.87 13.66 -6.50
C TRP A 416 9.24 15.01 -6.08
N ILE A 417 8.22 14.97 -5.22
CA ILE A 417 7.53 16.15 -4.68
C ILE A 417 8.23 16.72 -3.44
N THR A 418 9.01 15.89 -2.74
CA THR A 418 9.69 16.21 -1.48
C THR A 418 11.19 15.98 -1.58
N ASP A 419 12.01 16.60 -0.73
CA ASP A 419 13.46 16.45 -0.75
C ASP A 419 13.98 15.15 -0.07
N LEU A 420 13.23 14.05 -0.15
CA LEU A 420 13.59 12.79 0.51
C LEU A 420 14.82 12.15 -0.15
N GLY A 421 15.75 11.67 0.69
CA GLY A 421 17.08 11.30 0.26
C GLY A 421 17.26 9.86 -0.21
N ALA A 422 18.53 9.48 -0.40
CA ALA A 422 18.92 8.13 -0.80
C ALA A 422 18.51 7.05 0.21
N ALA A 423 18.38 7.40 1.50
CA ALA A 423 17.95 6.47 2.54
C ALA A 423 16.47 6.08 2.39
N TYR A 424 15.59 7.06 2.11
CA TYR A 424 14.21 6.79 1.70
C TYR A 424 14.16 5.89 0.45
N ALA A 425 14.90 6.26 -0.60
CA ALA A 425 14.96 5.53 -1.87
C ALA A 425 15.38 4.05 -1.67
N ALA A 426 16.43 3.80 -0.89
CA ALA A 426 16.88 2.45 -0.55
C ALA A 426 15.83 1.67 0.25
N THR A 427 15.15 2.33 1.19
CA THR A 427 14.11 1.71 2.03
C THR A 427 12.93 1.24 1.19
N VAL A 428 12.38 2.11 0.33
CA VAL A 428 11.23 1.74 -0.51
C VAL A 428 11.61 0.72 -1.59
N ALA A 429 12.86 0.71 -2.05
CA ALA A 429 13.38 -0.31 -2.96
C ALA A 429 13.43 -1.70 -2.30
N ILE A 430 14.07 -1.80 -1.12
CA ILE A 430 14.28 -3.06 -0.41
C ILE A 430 12.95 -3.65 0.05
N PHE A 431 12.17 -2.88 0.80
CA PHE A 431 10.92 -3.39 1.35
C PHE A 431 9.84 -3.55 0.27
N GLY A 432 9.85 -2.71 -0.77
CA GLY A 432 8.97 -2.86 -1.93
C GLY A 432 9.25 -4.15 -2.69
N GLY A 433 10.53 -4.48 -2.88
CA GLY A 433 10.97 -5.75 -3.47
C GLY A 433 10.55 -6.97 -2.62
N ILE A 434 10.71 -6.91 -1.29
CA ILE A 434 10.26 -7.97 -0.37
C ILE A 434 8.73 -8.13 -0.46
N PHE A 435 7.99 -7.02 -0.51
CA PHE A 435 6.53 -7.07 -0.60
C PHE A 435 6.07 -7.69 -1.94
N LEU A 436 6.67 -7.27 -3.07
CA LEU A 436 6.40 -7.87 -4.37
C LEU A 436 6.75 -9.37 -4.39
N TRP A 437 7.89 -9.76 -3.85
CA TRP A 437 8.28 -11.16 -3.73
C TRP A 437 7.26 -11.98 -2.93
N ALA A 438 6.79 -11.46 -1.80
CA ALA A 438 5.79 -12.12 -0.96
C ALA A 438 4.46 -12.29 -1.72
N ALA A 439 4.03 -11.28 -2.47
CA ALA A 439 2.83 -11.32 -3.30
C ALA A 439 2.96 -12.30 -4.48
N VAL A 440 4.10 -12.32 -5.18
CA VAL A 440 4.37 -13.32 -6.24
C VAL A 440 4.36 -14.73 -5.66
N THR A 441 4.96 -14.93 -4.49
CA THR A 441 4.97 -16.25 -3.82
C THR A 441 3.56 -16.67 -3.38
N LEU A 442 2.73 -15.71 -2.95
CA LEU A 442 1.33 -15.95 -2.58
C LEU A 442 0.49 -16.49 -3.76
N HIS A 443 0.78 -16.08 -5.00
CA HIS A 443 0.12 -16.66 -6.19
C HIS A 443 0.35 -18.17 -6.31
N TYR A 444 1.53 -18.66 -5.93
CA TYR A 444 1.87 -20.08 -6.03
C TYR A 444 1.47 -20.90 -4.80
N GLU A 445 1.69 -20.39 -3.59
CA GLU A 445 1.42 -21.14 -2.36
C GLU A 445 -0.07 -21.19 -2.00
N GLN A 446 -0.79 -20.09 -2.21
CA GLN A 446 -2.24 -19.99 -1.98
C GLN A 446 -2.74 -20.43 -0.59
N THR A 447 -1.87 -20.38 0.42
CA THR A 447 -2.22 -20.73 1.81
C THR A 447 -2.50 -19.50 2.66
N GLU A 448 -3.20 -19.69 3.79
CA GLU A 448 -3.39 -18.65 4.81
C GLU A 448 -2.03 -18.12 5.32
N ALA A 449 -1.05 -19.00 5.52
CA ALA A 449 0.31 -18.62 5.93
C ALA A 449 0.99 -17.71 4.90
N ALA A 450 0.83 -17.98 3.61
CA ALA A 450 1.34 -17.13 2.54
C ALA A 450 0.65 -15.76 2.52
N ALA A 451 -0.66 -15.73 2.75
CA ALA A 451 -1.44 -14.50 2.81
C ALA A 451 -0.99 -13.62 3.99
N PHE A 452 -0.77 -14.22 5.17
CA PHE A 452 -0.18 -13.51 6.30
C PHE A 452 1.25 -13.06 6.04
N ARG A 453 2.09 -13.85 5.36
CA ARG A 453 3.44 -13.41 5.01
C ARG A 453 3.42 -12.15 4.15
N ALA A 454 2.57 -12.10 3.13
CA ALA A 454 2.38 -10.90 2.32
C ALA A 454 1.81 -9.71 3.12
N PHE A 455 0.85 -9.98 4.02
CA PHE A 455 0.30 -8.97 4.94
C PHE A 455 1.39 -8.35 5.86
N HIS A 456 2.27 -9.17 6.44
CA HIS A 456 3.36 -8.66 7.29
C HIS A 456 4.45 -7.96 6.47
N ALA A 457 4.78 -8.44 5.27
CA ALA A 457 5.69 -7.74 4.36
C ALA A 457 5.16 -6.35 3.99
N SER A 458 3.85 -6.23 3.75
CA SER A 458 3.16 -4.96 3.51
C SER A 458 3.25 -3.99 4.70
N ASN A 459 3.12 -4.50 5.94
CA ASN A 459 3.27 -3.70 7.16
C ASN A 459 4.72 -3.25 7.36
N ALA A 460 5.68 -4.14 7.11
CA ALA A 460 7.10 -3.82 7.20
C ALA A 460 7.48 -2.74 6.18
N PHE A 461 6.98 -2.84 4.94
CA PHE A 461 7.14 -1.80 3.92
C PHE A 461 6.62 -0.45 4.37
N LEU A 462 5.35 -0.37 4.79
CA LEU A 462 4.78 0.93 5.16
C LEU A 462 5.43 1.49 6.43
N GLY A 463 5.65 0.64 7.45
CA GLY A 463 6.29 1.05 8.69
C GLY A 463 7.71 1.59 8.45
N ALA A 464 8.52 0.88 7.65
CA ALA A 464 9.87 1.32 7.30
C ALA A 464 9.84 2.62 6.49
N ALA A 465 8.96 2.73 5.49
CA ALA A 465 8.81 3.93 4.68
C ALA A 465 8.43 5.15 5.53
N LEU A 466 7.48 5.00 6.46
CA LEU A 466 7.08 6.11 7.33
C LEU A 466 8.17 6.49 8.35
N VAL A 467 8.86 5.51 8.94
CA VAL A 467 9.98 5.79 9.86
C VAL A 467 11.07 6.57 9.13
N ILE A 468 11.48 6.14 7.93
CA ILE A 468 12.53 6.83 7.20
C ILE A 468 12.07 8.20 6.70
N ILE A 469 10.80 8.40 6.34
CA ILE A 469 10.25 9.74 6.05
C ILE A 469 10.42 10.66 7.25
N VAL A 470 10.06 10.20 8.45
CA VAL A 470 10.22 11.00 9.67
C VAL A 470 11.70 11.30 9.92
N VAL A 471 12.58 10.31 9.80
CA VAL A 471 14.02 10.50 10.03
C VAL A 471 14.62 11.47 9.01
N ASP A 472 14.42 11.22 7.70
CA ASP A 472 14.98 12.08 6.64
C ASP A 472 14.45 13.51 6.77
N ALA A 473 13.14 13.69 6.96
CA ALA A 473 12.55 15.04 7.06
C ALA A 473 13.01 15.82 8.30
N LEU A 474 13.39 15.15 9.38
CA LEU A 474 13.94 15.80 10.58
C LEU A 474 15.46 16.07 10.48
N LEU A 475 16.15 15.47 9.52
CA LEU A 475 17.59 15.63 9.29
C LEU A 475 17.92 16.66 8.20
N LEU A 476 16.99 16.88 7.26
CA LEU A 476 17.01 17.95 6.27
C LEU A 476 16.67 19.28 6.92
#